data_AF-A0A1U7GEX6-F1
#
_entry.id   AF-A0A1U7GEX6-F1
#
_cell.length_a   1.000
_cell.length_b   1.000
_cell.length_c   1.000
_cell.angle_alpha   90.00
_cell.angle_beta   90.00
_cell.angle_gamma   90.00
#
_symmetry.space_group_name_H-M   'P 1'
#
loop_
_entity.id
_entity.type
_entity.pdbx_description
1 polymer ?
#
loop_
_entity_poly.entity_id
_entity_poly.type
_entity_poly.pdbx_seq_one_letter_code
_entity_poly.pdbx_strand_id
1 'polypeptide(L)'
;MTRRPIRPLGTFVALALVLAAAVAEEPPARPRDEAAQIPVEVSDVSVWVADPAQTTLNTAKVYRNAMPGVVGTSRPRREGKEADGLFPIAPISFVQFFGDPCRDVDVDLKIKSGSFLAHWPAGKEHAGRVRWFGSDLLAEPPADIPPSYLPDDGGLLGKLRAAPGALYLKNETRFERFLAYDAEPALPSPVRVRGGPDEYTIQNMTNRRLIDVAVVAPADAGLRVGWLDELPSAAADADAEKSEAAKKEAEAKKAEAAKPDPAKQADAVFADAEKPEEKKADDEPPPLPAEGDADMKARVDQFLNRRVTAAVESAPRRDLLGMAASQARLRLEFDDKTLAKEKVDLAKPTSLKAAEVPARDALADLLGPVNLSYRVTDEGRLYITTAARLAAASEKKGGPIEGPPVKVGMSQPLKAADPSYREFTRDALARRLEGRGVRKDVVATILDAYAKDLFEPGELIVVAHLSREAIDEAVPLDVFPTPKKFTRVALVVVRGVDPRLQDRAKALVRQLGDDSWKAREEAESRLQSLGPAAVPALEEALRDKDVEVVYRVERLLLKLGRNVP
;
A
#
# COMPACT_ATOMS: atom_id res chain seq x y z
N MET A 1 -29.21 99.44 36.45
CA MET A 1 -29.10 98.79 37.77
C MET A 1 -28.85 97.30 37.58
N THR A 2 -27.61 96.89 37.85
CA THR A 2 -27.18 95.58 38.38
C THR A 2 -28.00 94.33 38.08
N ARG A 3 -27.45 93.39 37.31
CA ARG A 3 -26.83 92.16 37.85
C ARG A 3 -26.09 91.37 36.77
N ARG A 4 -24.85 90.98 37.11
CA ARG A 4 -23.91 90.10 36.39
C ARG A 4 -24.02 88.64 36.96
N PRO A 5 -23.36 87.65 36.34
CA PRO A 5 -23.78 86.23 36.23
C PRO A 5 -23.16 85.30 37.29
N ILE A 6 -23.52 84.01 37.34
CA ILE A 6 -22.69 82.89 37.84
C ILE A 6 -23.14 81.54 37.19
N ARG A 7 -22.14 80.71 36.85
CA ARG A 7 -22.18 79.33 36.29
C ARG A 7 -22.84 78.31 37.22
N PRO A 8 -23.33 77.16 36.71
CA PRO A 8 -23.42 75.93 37.51
C PRO A 8 -22.24 74.98 37.22
N LEU A 9 -21.74 74.39 38.31
CA LEU A 9 -20.70 73.38 38.38
C LEU A 9 -21.38 72.03 38.66
N GLY A 10 -21.01 71.02 37.87
CA GLY A 10 -20.95 69.58 38.17
C GLY A 10 -22.04 68.88 39.00
N THR A 11 -22.69 67.88 38.39
CA THR A 11 -23.03 66.64 39.09
C THR A 11 -22.95 65.47 38.11
N PHE A 12 -22.04 64.52 38.39
CA PHE A 12 -21.91 63.23 37.72
C PHE A 12 -23.11 62.35 38.05
N VAL A 13 -23.80 61.81 37.04
CA VAL A 13 -24.77 60.72 37.19
C VAL A 13 -24.22 59.50 36.45
N ALA A 14 -23.93 58.45 37.22
CA ALA A 14 -23.55 57.14 36.71
C ALA A 14 -24.78 56.46 36.09
N LEU A 15 -24.70 56.12 34.80
CA LEU A 15 -25.72 55.36 34.09
C LEU A 15 -25.35 53.87 34.17
N ALA A 16 -26.14 53.09 34.94
CA ALA A 16 -26.05 51.64 34.97
C ALA A 16 -26.67 51.06 33.68
N LEU A 17 -25.85 50.42 32.86
CA LEU A 17 -26.26 49.68 31.66
C LEU A 17 -26.65 48.26 32.06
N VAL A 18 -27.94 47.93 31.95
CA VAL A 18 -28.45 46.56 32.04
C VAL A 18 -28.22 45.90 30.68
N LEU A 19 -27.28 44.95 30.62
CA LEU A 19 -27.10 44.06 29.47
C LEU A 19 -28.17 42.96 29.54
N ALA A 20 -29.14 42.99 28.63
CA ALA A 20 -29.99 41.84 28.33
C ALA A 20 -29.25 40.96 27.32
N ALA A 21 -28.91 39.73 27.72
CA ALA A 21 -28.35 38.73 26.82
C ALA A 21 -29.47 38.19 25.92
N ALA A 22 -29.50 38.63 24.65
CA ALA A 22 -30.29 37.98 23.62
C ALA A 22 -29.55 36.71 23.17
N VAL A 23 -30.08 35.55 23.52
CA VAL A 23 -29.66 34.26 22.94
C VAL A 23 -30.17 34.27 21.50
N ALA A 24 -29.26 34.53 20.56
CA ALA A 24 -29.51 34.24 19.15
C ALA A 24 -29.42 32.72 18.98
N GLU A 25 -30.55 32.06 18.73
CA GLU A 25 -30.55 30.69 18.22
C GLU A 25 -29.80 30.69 16.87
N GLU A 26 -28.66 30.01 16.82
CA GLU A 26 -28.01 29.67 15.57
C GLU A 26 -29.01 28.89 14.71
N PRO A 27 -29.20 29.26 13.42
CA PRO A 27 -30.04 28.47 12.54
C PRO A 27 -29.48 27.05 12.47
N PRO A 28 -30.33 26.01 12.48
CA PRO A 28 -29.88 24.63 12.43
C PRO A 28 -28.95 24.47 11.22
N ALA A 29 -27.77 23.91 11.47
CA ALA A 29 -26.82 23.57 10.42
C ALA A 29 -27.57 22.83 9.31
N ARG A 30 -27.61 23.43 8.12
CA ARG A 30 -28.15 22.74 6.94
C ARG A 30 -27.45 21.39 6.84
N PRO A 31 -28.16 20.29 6.55
CA PRO A 31 -27.50 19.04 6.21
C PRO A 31 -26.48 19.40 5.12
N ARG A 32 -25.23 18.96 5.32
CA ARG A 32 -24.12 19.17 4.40
C ARG A 32 -24.64 18.76 3.02
N ASP A 33 -24.97 19.73 2.17
CA ASP A 33 -25.53 19.49 0.83
C ASP A 33 -24.69 18.37 0.20
N GLU A 34 -25.33 17.25 -0.18
CA GLU A 34 -24.70 16.27 -1.05
C GLU A 34 -24.17 17.08 -2.23
N ALA A 35 -22.85 17.28 -2.30
CA ALA A 35 -22.25 18.07 -3.35
C ALA A 35 -22.75 17.50 -4.68
N ALA A 36 -23.43 18.32 -5.47
CA ALA A 36 -24.05 17.88 -6.71
C ALA A 36 -22.98 17.17 -7.56
N GLN A 37 -23.19 15.89 -7.82
CA GLN A 37 -22.26 15.10 -8.63
C GLN A 37 -22.15 15.73 -10.02
N ILE A 38 -20.94 15.81 -10.58
CA ILE A 38 -20.78 16.22 -11.97
C ILE A 38 -21.26 15.11 -12.91
N PRO A 39 -21.81 15.43 -14.09
CA PRO A 39 -22.35 14.47 -15.05
C PRO A 39 -21.27 13.68 -15.83
N VAL A 40 -20.16 13.38 -15.15
CA VAL A 40 -18.97 12.75 -15.71
C VAL A 40 -18.80 11.36 -15.11
N GLU A 41 -18.42 10.42 -15.96
CA GLU A 41 -17.92 9.11 -15.56
C GLU A 41 -16.39 9.08 -15.68
N VAL A 42 -15.72 8.63 -14.62
CA VAL A 42 -14.26 8.52 -14.57
C VAL A 42 -13.88 7.04 -14.57
N SER A 43 -12.96 6.67 -15.46
CA SER A 43 -12.33 5.35 -15.50
C SER A 43 -10.84 5.49 -15.22
N ASP A 44 -10.37 4.97 -14.08
CA ASP A 44 -8.95 4.84 -13.72
C ASP A 44 -8.55 3.37 -13.84
N VAL A 45 -7.57 3.11 -14.70
CA VAL A 45 -7.07 1.77 -15.01
C VAL A 45 -5.58 1.75 -14.72
N SER A 46 -5.16 0.78 -13.93
CA SER A 46 -3.77 0.56 -13.57
C SER A 46 -3.31 -0.82 -14.05
N VAL A 47 -2.14 -0.86 -14.69
CA VAL A 47 -1.43 -2.11 -15.01
C VAL A 47 -0.10 -2.08 -14.27
N TRP A 48 0.00 -2.92 -13.24
CA TRP A 48 1.17 -3.04 -12.39
C TRP A 48 1.85 -4.39 -12.61
N VAL A 49 3.15 -4.45 -12.36
CA VAL A 49 3.95 -5.65 -12.51
C VAL A 49 4.71 -5.92 -11.23
N ALA A 50 4.64 -7.16 -10.77
CA ALA A 50 5.25 -7.64 -9.53
C ALA A 50 6.26 -8.76 -9.82
N ASP A 51 7.32 -8.81 -9.04
CA ASP A 51 8.27 -9.92 -9.01
C ASP A 51 8.55 -10.23 -7.52
N PRO A 52 8.42 -11.49 -7.06
CA PRO A 52 8.69 -11.87 -5.67
C PRO A 52 10.09 -11.50 -5.15
N ALA A 53 11.06 -11.30 -6.05
CA ALA A 53 12.41 -10.87 -5.68
C ALA A 53 12.53 -9.36 -5.41
N GLN A 54 11.46 -8.60 -5.63
CA GLN A 54 11.38 -7.16 -5.42
C GLN A 54 10.47 -6.81 -4.22
N THR A 55 10.77 -5.67 -3.59
CA THR A 55 9.98 -5.13 -2.47
C THR A 55 8.96 -4.08 -2.90
N THR A 56 8.97 -3.70 -4.19
CA THR A 56 8.09 -2.71 -4.79
C THR A 56 7.40 -3.28 -6.02
N LEU A 57 6.19 -2.79 -6.30
CA LEU A 57 5.54 -2.99 -7.59
C LEU A 57 6.14 -2.01 -8.59
N ASN A 58 6.20 -2.40 -9.86
CA ASN A 58 6.67 -1.58 -10.98
C ASN A 58 8.13 -1.11 -10.87
N THR A 59 8.96 -1.85 -10.12
CA THR A 59 10.36 -1.49 -9.83
C THR A 59 11.07 -0.80 -11.00
N ALA A 60 11.52 0.44 -10.81
CA ALA A 60 12.00 1.30 -11.90
C ALA A 60 13.12 0.65 -12.72
N LYS A 61 14.06 -0.05 -12.07
CA LYS A 61 15.25 -0.63 -12.72
C LYS A 61 14.98 -1.94 -13.47
N VAL A 62 13.80 -2.53 -13.29
CA VAL A 62 13.47 -3.87 -13.81
C VAL A 62 12.63 -3.79 -15.09
N TYR A 63 11.61 -2.93 -15.10
CA TYR A 63 10.64 -2.91 -16.19
C TYR A 63 10.89 -1.80 -17.20
N ARG A 64 10.37 -2.02 -18.42
CA ARG A 64 10.40 -1.06 -19.53
C ARG A 64 9.59 0.20 -19.22
N ASN A 65 9.95 1.29 -19.87
CA ASN A 65 9.21 2.55 -19.80
C ASN A 65 8.06 2.53 -20.80
N ALA A 66 6.83 2.70 -20.31
CA ALA A 66 5.63 2.84 -21.14
C ALA A 66 5.44 4.27 -21.68
N MET A 67 6.12 5.26 -21.08
CA MET A 67 5.98 6.66 -21.47
C MET A 67 6.93 7.02 -22.61
N PRO A 68 6.47 7.73 -23.66
CA PRO A 68 7.33 8.23 -24.73
C PRO A 68 8.47 9.11 -24.23
N GLY A 69 9.59 9.17 -24.96
CA GLY A 69 10.81 9.86 -24.53
C GLY A 69 10.69 11.38 -24.29
N VAL A 70 9.58 12.00 -24.71
CA VAL A 70 9.26 13.41 -24.43
C VAL A 70 8.73 13.64 -23.01
N VAL A 71 8.27 12.57 -22.34
CA VAL A 71 7.81 12.58 -20.97
C VAL A 71 9.01 12.36 -20.04
N GLY A 72 9.18 13.25 -19.07
CA GLY A 72 10.20 13.08 -18.02
C GLY A 72 9.91 11.82 -17.22
N THR A 73 10.90 10.94 -17.11
CA THR A 73 10.81 9.73 -16.28
C THR A 73 12.11 9.49 -15.52
N SER A 74 12.00 8.97 -14.30
CA SER A 74 13.13 8.44 -13.53
C SER A 74 13.49 6.99 -13.89
N ARG A 75 12.66 6.32 -14.71
CA ARG A 75 12.92 4.96 -15.21
C ARG A 75 14.08 4.97 -16.21
N PRO A 76 15.05 4.05 -16.11
CA PRO A 76 16.12 3.94 -17.09
C PRO A 76 15.57 3.73 -18.50
N ARG A 77 16.03 4.53 -19.47
CA ARG A 77 15.70 4.34 -20.88
C ARG A 77 16.49 3.13 -21.40
N ARG A 78 15.80 2.02 -21.61
CA ARG A 78 16.33 0.83 -22.27
C ARG A 78 15.57 0.64 -23.57
N GLU A 79 16.23 0.86 -24.69
CA GLU A 79 15.65 0.83 -26.03
C GLU A 79 16.42 -0.14 -26.93
N GLY A 80 15.76 -0.61 -28.00
CA GLY A 80 16.36 -1.56 -28.95
C GLY A 80 16.89 -2.81 -28.25
N LYS A 81 18.17 -3.14 -28.49
CA LYS A 81 18.82 -4.34 -27.94
C LYS A 81 18.90 -4.36 -26.40
N GLU A 82 18.85 -3.21 -25.74
CA GLU A 82 18.83 -3.14 -24.28
C GLU A 82 17.45 -3.46 -23.68
N ALA A 83 16.40 -3.38 -24.50
CA ALA A 83 15.07 -3.80 -24.12
C ALA A 83 14.87 -5.32 -24.32
N ASP A 84 15.70 -5.97 -25.14
CA ASP A 84 15.62 -7.40 -25.42
C ASP A 84 15.76 -8.22 -24.12
N GLY A 85 14.83 -9.14 -23.88
CA GLY A 85 14.80 -9.97 -22.67
C GLY A 85 14.16 -9.31 -21.44
N LEU A 86 13.80 -8.03 -21.47
CA LEU A 86 12.94 -7.45 -20.44
C LEU A 86 11.51 -7.97 -20.58
N PHE A 87 10.80 -8.02 -19.45
CA PHE A 87 9.39 -8.38 -19.43
C PHE A 87 8.58 -7.47 -20.36
N PRO A 88 7.72 -8.01 -21.24
CA PRO A 88 7.11 -7.23 -22.32
C PRO A 88 6.08 -6.21 -21.82
N ILE A 89 5.42 -6.46 -20.69
CA ILE A 89 4.42 -5.55 -20.12
C ILE A 89 5.12 -4.42 -19.38
N ALA A 90 5.01 -3.21 -19.92
CA ALA A 90 5.46 -1.99 -19.27
C ALA A 90 4.38 -1.47 -18.29
N PRO A 91 4.71 -1.21 -17.01
CA PRO A 91 3.77 -0.65 -16.06
C PRO A 91 3.29 0.73 -16.48
N ILE A 92 1.98 0.96 -16.37
CA ILE A 92 1.37 2.27 -16.59
C ILE A 92 -0.06 2.26 -16.05
N SER A 93 -0.49 3.42 -15.58
CA SER A 93 -1.86 3.70 -15.21
C SER A 93 -2.40 4.88 -16.00
N PHE A 94 -3.70 4.93 -16.24
CA PHE A 94 -4.35 6.03 -16.95
C PHE A 94 -5.77 6.29 -16.46
N VAL A 95 -6.21 7.54 -16.62
CA VAL A 95 -7.53 8.04 -16.27
C VAL A 95 -8.18 8.66 -17.50
N GLN A 96 -9.44 8.30 -17.77
CA GLN A 96 -10.26 8.93 -18.81
C GLN A 96 -11.58 9.43 -18.23
N PHE A 97 -12.08 10.51 -18.84
CA PHE A 97 -13.33 11.17 -18.47
C PHE A 97 -14.33 11.03 -19.62
N PHE A 98 -15.57 10.70 -19.29
CA PHE A 98 -16.67 10.49 -20.23
C PHE A 98 -17.93 11.19 -19.72
N GLY A 99 -18.93 11.38 -20.59
CA GLY A 99 -20.21 12.00 -20.22
C GLY A 99 -20.32 13.43 -20.71
N ASP A 100 -20.98 14.28 -19.93
CA ASP A 100 -21.26 15.65 -20.35
C ASP A 100 -20.12 16.61 -19.98
N PRO A 101 -19.77 17.59 -20.85
CA PRO A 101 -18.76 18.59 -20.55
C PRO A 101 -19.05 19.35 -19.26
N CYS A 102 -18.00 19.63 -18.49
CA CYS A 102 -18.07 20.44 -17.28
C CYS A 102 -16.76 21.22 -17.07
N ARG A 103 -16.74 22.10 -16.07
CA ARG A 103 -15.59 22.96 -15.75
C ARG A 103 -15.20 22.79 -14.30
N ASP A 104 -14.02 23.29 -13.98
CA ASP A 104 -13.49 23.33 -12.61
C ASP A 104 -13.36 21.94 -11.98
N VAL A 105 -12.77 21.02 -12.74
CA VAL A 105 -12.46 19.65 -12.30
C VAL A 105 -11.04 19.59 -11.75
N ASP A 106 -10.94 19.21 -10.49
CA ASP A 106 -9.70 18.95 -9.78
C ASP A 106 -9.42 17.45 -9.74
N VAL A 107 -8.22 17.07 -10.16
CA VAL A 107 -7.72 15.70 -10.03
C VAL A 107 -6.49 15.69 -9.12
N ASP A 108 -6.57 14.89 -8.06
CA ASP A 108 -5.55 14.80 -7.03
C ASP A 108 -5.08 13.35 -6.86
N LEU A 109 -3.89 13.07 -7.34
CA LEU A 109 -3.29 11.74 -7.35
C LEU A 109 -2.18 11.67 -6.28
N LYS A 110 -2.26 10.68 -5.39
CA LYS A 110 -1.32 10.48 -4.27
C LYS A 110 -0.74 9.08 -4.31
N ILE A 111 0.42 8.90 -3.71
CA ILE A 111 0.97 7.57 -3.42
C ILE A 111 1.31 7.50 -1.94
N LYS A 112 0.76 6.49 -1.24
CA LYS A 112 0.93 6.35 0.22
C LYS A 112 2.35 6.00 0.61
N SER A 113 2.97 5.09 -0.15
CA SER A 113 4.35 4.66 0.01
C SER A 113 4.90 4.28 -1.35
N GLY A 114 6.02 4.86 -1.75
CA GLY A 114 6.58 4.74 -3.10
C GLY A 114 6.83 6.09 -3.76
N SER A 115 6.90 6.11 -5.08
CA SER A 115 7.09 7.35 -5.85
C SER A 115 6.34 7.33 -7.18
N PHE A 116 6.03 8.52 -7.72
CA PHE A 116 5.66 8.66 -9.12
C PHE A 116 6.93 8.79 -9.95
N LEU A 117 7.08 7.93 -10.95
CA LEU A 117 8.23 7.89 -11.85
C LEU A 117 8.02 8.79 -13.07
N ALA A 118 6.77 8.91 -13.53
CA ALA A 118 6.37 9.76 -14.66
C ALA A 118 4.87 10.05 -14.60
N HIS A 119 4.42 11.12 -15.25
CA HIS A 119 3.01 11.39 -15.48
C HIS A 119 2.80 12.27 -16.72
N TRP A 120 1.58 12.25 -17.24
CA TRP A 120 1.16 12.98 -18.43
C TRP A 120 -0.33 13.36 -18.33
N PRO A 121 -0.76 14.51 -18.85
CA PRO A 121 0.04 15.68 -19.18
C PRO A 121 0.78 16.21 -17.94
N ALA A 122 1.68 17.17 -18.11
CA ALA A 122 2.42 17.76 -16.99
C ALA A 122 1.44 18.28 -15.91
N GLY A 123 1.62 17.81 -14.67
CA GLY A 123 0.85 18.21 -13.50
C GLY A 123 1.71 18.95 -12.48
N LYS A 124 1.09 19.50 -11.44
CA LYS A 124 1.80 20.12 -10.32
C LYS A 124 2.29 19.03 -9.36
N GLU A 125 3.61 18.83 -9.34
CA GLU A 125 4.27 17.83 -8.51
C GLU A 125 4.53 18.33 -7.07
N HIS A 126 4.26 17.44 -6.11
CA HIS A 126 4.71 17.53 -4.73
C HIS A 126 5.23 16.15 -4.29
N ALA A 127 5.87 16.06 -3.12
CA ALA A 127 6.35 14.78 -2.60
C ALA A 127 5.21 13.74 -2.53
N GLY A 128 5.30 12.70 -3.38
CA GLY A 128 4.30 11.63 -3.46
C GLY A 128 2.91 12.06 -3.97
N ARG A 129 2.80 13.17 -4.71
CA ARG A 129 1.51 13.72 -5.15
C ARG A 129 1.61 14.48 -6.47
N VAL A 130 0.61 14.30 -7.33
CA VAL A 130 0.47 15.00 -8.62
C VAL A 130 -0.94 15.60 -8.70
N ARG A 131 -1.05 16.84 -9.18
CA ARG A 131 -2.33 17.56 -9.24
C ARG A 131 -2.59 18.17 -10.61
N TRP A 132 -3.84 18.05 -11.07
CA TRP A 132 -4.38 18.78 -12.22
C TRP A 132 -5.65 19.52 -11.78
N PHE A 133 -5.47 20.72 -11.25
CA PHE A 133 -6.55 21.53 -10.68
C PHE A 133 -7.07 22.55 -11.67
N GLY A 134 -8.37 22.87 -11.57
CA GLY A 134 -9.07 23.83 -12.43
C GLY A 134 -9.15 23.38 -13.88
N SER A 135 -9.31 22.08 -14.14
CA SER A 135 -9.39 21.53 -15.49
C SER A 135 -10.79 21.71 -16.08
N ASP A 136 -10.88 22.01 -17.37
CA ASP A 136 -12.15 21.97 -18.12
C ASP A 136 -12.25 20.65 -18.88
N LEU A 137 -13.41 19.97 -18.80
CA LEU A 137 -13.73 18.81 -19.60
C LEU A 137 -14.66 19.21 -20.76
N LEU A 138 -14.18 19.04 -22.00
CA LEU A 138 -14.85 19.54 -23.21
C LEU A 138 -15.23 18.40 -24.16
N ALA A 139 -16.33 18.54 -24.90
CA ALA A 139 -16.73 17.57 -25.92
C ALA A 139 -15.89 17.66 -27.19
N GLU A 140 -15.43 18.87 -27.53
CA GLU A 140 -14.65 19.19 -28.73
C GLU A 140 -13.29 19.77 -28.33
N PRO A 141 -12.27 19.63 -29.20
CA PRO A 141 -10.95 20.20 -28.92
C PRO A 141 -11.06 21.74 -28.88
N PRO A 142 -10.44 22.41 -27.90
CA PRO A 142 -10.44 23.87 -27.86
C PRO A 142 -9.71 24.47 -29.07
N ALA A 143 -10.37 25.38 -29.80
CA ALA A 143 -9.94 25.87 -31.12
C ALA A 143 -8.55 26.54 -31.15
N ASP A 144 -8.18 27.27 -30.09
CA ASP A 144 -6.95 28.08 -30.04
C ASP A 144 -5.87 27.51 -29.10
N ILE A 145 -6.08 26.31 -28.57
CA ILE A 145 -5.15 25.67 -27.64
C ILE A 145 -4.51 24.50 -28.37
N PRO A 146 -3.18 24.41 -28.48
CA PRO A 146 -2.57 23.26 -29.12
C PRO A 146 -2.73 22.00 -28.24
N PRO A 147 -2.81 20.80 -28.85
CA PRO A 147 -2.77 19.57 -28.09
C PRO A 147 -1.44 19.45 -27.32
N SER A 148 -1.47 18.71 -26.22
CA SER A 148 -0.24 18.29 -25.54
C SER A 148 0.60 17.45 -26.52
N TYR A 149 1.89 17.77 -26.65
CA TYR A 149 2.75 17.08 -27.62
C TYR A 149 3.19 15.73 -27.06
N LEU A 150 2.64 14.65 -27.60
CA LEU A 150 3.08 13.30 -27.35
C LEU A 150 3.16 12.58 -28.71
N PRO A 151 4.33 12.02 -29.09
CA PRO A 151 4.46 11.22 -30.30
C PRO A 151 3.40 10.11 -30.31
N ASP A 152 2.75 9.92 -31.45
CA ASP A 152 1.85 8.80 -31.66
C ASP A 152 2.66 7.63 -32.23
N ASP A 153 2.81 6.57 -31.45
CA ASP A 153 3.46 5.33 -31.83
C ASP A 153 2.43 4.22 -32.17
N GLY A 154 1.14 4.54 -32.20
CA GLY A 154 0.05 3.57 -32.35
C GLY A 154 -0.15 2.67 -31.13
N GLY A 155 0.59 2.92 -30.04
CA GLY A 155 0.54 2.20 -28.78
C GLY A 155 -0.66 2.58 -27.91
N LEU A 156 -0.59 2.22 -26.62
CA LEU A 156 -1.67 2.47 -25.66
C LEU A 156 -2.09 3.94 -25.62
N LEU A 157 -1.13 4.86 -25.51
CA LEU A 157 -1.41 6.29 -25.34
C LEU A 157 -2.05 6.90 -26.59
N GLY A 158 -1.62 6.48 -27.79
CA GLY A 158 -2.27 6.86 -29.05
C GLY A 158 -3.73 6.39 -29.10
N LYS A 159 -4.00 5.14 -28.70
CA LYS A 159 -5.37 4.59 -28.61
C LYS A 159 -6.24 5.32 -27.58
N LEU A 160 -5.68 5.67 -26.42
CA LEU A 160 -6.39 6.47 -25.41
C LEU A 160 -6.76 7.86 -25.96
N ARG A 161 -5.85 8.48 -26.74
CA ARG A 161 -6.16 9.73 -27.43
C ARG A 161 -7.21 9.56 -28.52
N ALA A 162 -7.23 8.43 -29.23
CA ALA A 162 -8.24 8.14 -30.24
C ALA A 162 -9.59 7.65 -29.66
N ALA A 163 -9.67 7.39 -28.35
CA ALA A 163 -10.81 6.72 -27.73
C ALA A 163 -12.12 7.52 -27.92
N PRO A 164 -13.15 6.96 -28.58
CA PRO A 164 -14.38 7.69 -28.87
C PRO A 164 -15.13 8.03 -27.58
N GLY A 165 -15.68 9.25 -27.51
CA GLY A 165 -16.46 9.71 -26.37
C GLY A 165 -15.64 10.14 -25.14
N ALA A 166 -14.31 9.94 -25.12
CA ALA A 166 -13.47 10.57 -24.10
C ALA A 166 -13.53 12.10 -24.24
N LEU A 167 -13.71 12.79 -23.13
CA LEU A 167 -13.70 14.25 -23.05
C LEU A 167 -12.27 14.78 -23.17
N TYR A 168 -12.14 15.98 -23.73
CA TYR A 168 -10.89 16.72 -23.75
C TYR A 168 -10.69 17.39 -22.39
N LEU A 169 -9.67 16.96 -21.66
CA LEU A 169 -9.19 17.61 -20.46
C LEU A 169 -8.25 18.74 -20.86
N LYS A 170 -8.74 19.98 -20.74
CA LYS A 170 -7.96 21.19 -20.88
C LYS A 170 -7.46 21.60 -19.50
N ASN A 171 -6.14 21.67 -19.34
CA ASN A 171 -5.51 22.18 -18.13
C ASN A 171 -4.50 23.26 -18.53
N GLU A 172 -4.64 24.45 -17.94
CA GLU A 172 -3.83 25.63 -18.25
C GLU A 172 -3.80 25.94 -19.77
N THR A 173 -2.65 25.78 -20.43
CA THR A 173 -2.41 26.17 -21.84
C THR A 173 -2.36 24.99 -22.80
N ARG A 174 -2.78 23.80 -22.36
CA ARG A 174 -2.79 22.58 -23.18
C ARG A 174 -4.05 21.77 -22.92
N PHE A 175 -4.30 20.81 -23.80
CA PHE A 175 -5.34 19.80 -23.59
C PHE A 175 -4.84 18.39 -23.91
N GLU A 176 -5.50 17.39 -23.33
CA GLU A 176 -5.28 15.95 -23.56
C GLU A 176 -6.61 15.20 -23.42
N ARG A 177 -6.67 13.91 -23.79
CA ARG A 177 -7.88 13.07 -23.67
C ARG A 177 -7.80 12.01 -22.56
N PHE A 178 -6.70 12.03 -21.81
CA PHE A 178 -6.43 11.13 -20.69
C PHE A 178 -5.41 11.77 -19.74
N LEU A 179 -5.35 11.28 -18.51
CA LEU A 179 -4.18 11.39 -17.65
C LEU A 179 -3.48 10.04 -17.65
N ALA A 180 -2.15 10.01 -17.59
CA ALA A 180 -1.38 8.79 -17.44
C ALA A 180 -0.30 8.99 -16.37
N TYR A 181 0.03 7.92 -15.65
CA TYR A 181 1.05 7.95 -14.61
C TYR A 181 1.76 6.60 -14.51
N ASP A 182 3.08 6.65 -14.26
CA ASP A 182 3.88 5.50 -13.84
C ASP A 182 4.19 5.69 -12.36
N ALA A 183 3.70 4.77 -11.54
CA ALA A 183 3.91 4.76 -10.10
C ALA A 183 4.74 3.54 -9.72
N GLU A 184 5.63 3.67 -8.75
CA GLU A 184 6.33 2.58 -8.08
C GLU A 184 5.84 2.46 -6.63
N PRO A 185 4.68 1.81 -6.38
CA PRO A 185 4.20 1.54 -5.02
C PRO A 185 5.17 0.65 -4.25
N ALA A 186 5.46 1.03 -3.01
CA ALA A 186 6.20 0.20 -2.07
C ALA A 186 5.32 -0.91 -1.49
N LEU A 187 4.87 -1.79 -2.39
CA LEU A 187 4.09 -2.98 -2.12
C LEU A 187 4.88 -4.21 -2.63
N PRO A 188 5.00 -5.27 -1.82
CA PRO A 188 5.62 -6.51 -2.28
C PRO A 188 4.71 -7.27 -3.25
N SER A 189 5.24 -8.34 -3.85
CA SER A 189 4.43 -9.27 -4.65
C SER A 189 3.19 -9.76 -3.88
N PRO A 190 1.98 -9.64 -4.46
CA PRO A 190 0.75 -9.94 -3.73
C PRO A 190 0.43 -11.43 -3.63
N VAL A 191 1.17 -12.30 -4.34
CA VAL A 191 0.91 -13.74 -4.36
C VAL A 191 2.17 -14.56 -4.15
N ARG A 192 1.97 -15.75 -3.60
CA ARG A 192 2.95 -16.84 -3.58
C ARG A 192 2.34 -18.05 -4.29
N VAL A 193 3.12 -18.71 -5.14
CA VAL A 193 2.69 -19.88 -5.92
C VAL A 193 3.53 -21.10 -5.53
N ARG A 194 2.90 -22.27 -5.46
CA ARG A 194 3.52 -23.59 -5.23
C ARG A 194 2.86 -24.66 -6.12
N GLY A 195 3.54 -25.78 -6.36
CA GLY A 195 2.99 -26.91 -7.14
C GLY A 195 3.17 -26.78 -8.66
N GLY A 196 2.21 -27.32 -9.42
CA GLY A 196 2.20 -27.41 -10.88
C GLY A 196 2.62 -28.77 -11.44
N PRO A 197 2.39 -29.06 -12.74
CA PRO A 197 1.82 -28.17 -13.78
C PRO A 197 0.30 -28.22 -13.87
N ASP A 198 -0.31 -29.29 -13.38
CA ASP A 198 -1.75 -29.51 -13.55
C ASP A 198 -2.58 -28.80 -12.47
N GLU A 199 -2.01 -28.60 -11.28
CA GLU A 199 -2.64 -27.88 -10.17
C GLU A 199 -1.60 -27.01 -9.46
N TYR A 200 -1.90 -25.72 -9.28
CA TYR A 200 -1.09 -24.79 -8.49
C TYR A 200 -1.79 -24.46 -7.17
N THR A 201 -1.01 -24.23 -6.12
CA THR A 201 -1.50 -23.64 -4.86
C THR A 201 -1.07 -22.19 -4.80
N ILE A 202 -2.01 -21.27 -4.63
CA ILE A 202 -1.78 -19.83 -4.55
C ILE A 202 -2.16 -19.34 -3.16
N GLN A 203 -1.33 -18.46 -2.61
CA GLN A 203 -1.60 -17.75 -1.36
C GLN A 203 -1.56 -16.24 -1.59
N ASN A 204 -2.51 -15.53 -1.00
CA ASN A 204 -2.50 -14.07 -0.96
C ASN A 204 -1.51 -13.60 0.11
N MET A 205 -0.59 -12.72 -0.28
CA MET A 205 0.44 -12.16 0.59
C MET A 205 0.07 -10.74 1.10
N THR A 206 -1.18 -10.32 0.90
CA THR A 206 -1.68 -8.98 1.22
C THR A 206 -2.85 -9.05 2.20
N ASN A 207 -3.16 -7.92 2.84
CA ASN A 207 -4.26 -7.80 3.82
C ASN A 207 -5.63 -7.62 3.16
N ARG A 208 -5.68 -7.44 1.84
CA ARG A 208 -6.92 -7.26 1.08
C ARG A 208 -7.12 -8.44 0.14
N ARG A 209 -8.37 -8.83 -0.11
CA ARG A 209 -8.68 -9.89 -1.08
C ARG A 209 -8.16 -9.50 -2.47
N LEU A 210 -7.63 -10.48 -3.20
CA LEU A 210 -7.40 -10.36 -4.63
C LEU A 210 -8.60 -10.94 -5.36
N ILE A 211 -8.87 -10.41 -6.53
CA ILE A 211 -10.10 -10.70 -7.26
C ILE A 211 -9.72 -11.11 -8.68
N ASP A 212 -10.52 -11.96 -9.32
CA ASP A 212 -10.38 -12.26 -10.75
C ASP A 212 -8.94 -12.71 -11.08
N VAL A 213 -8.50 -13.78 -10.40
CA VAL A 213 -7.12 -14.27 -10.42
C VAL A 213 -6.96 -15.33 -11.51
N ALA A 214 -6.07 -15.09 -12.47
CA ALA A 214 -5.69 -16.06 -13.49
C ALA A 214 -4.25 -16.54 -13.27
N VAL A 215 -4.03 -17.85 -13.38
CA VAL A 215 -2.70 -18.43 -13.60
C VAL A 215 -2.59 -18.76 -15.07
N VAL A 216 -1.55 -18.28 -15.73
CA VAL A 216 -1.25 -18.59 -17.13
C VAL A 216 0.14 -19.19 -17.18
N ALA A 217 0.25 -20.41 -17.67
CA ALA A 217 1.49 -21.16 -17.69
C ALA A 217 1.76 -21.73 -19.10
N PRO A 218 2.96 -21.51 -19.68
CA PRO A 218 3.35 -22.19 -20.90
C PRO A 218 3.54 -23.70 -20.66
N ALA A 219 3.22 -24.49 -21.69
CA ALA A 219 3.39 -25.95 -21.72
C ALA A 219 3.89 -26.39 -23.10
N ASP A 220 4.45 -27.60 -23.21
CA ASP A 220 5.05 -28.09 -24.47
C ASP A 220 4.06 -28.10 -25.66
N ALA A 221 2.77 -28.30 -25.38
CA ALA A 221 1.71 -28.39 -26.37
C ALA A 221 0.79 -27.15 -26.45
N GLY A 222 1.16 -26.03 -25.81
CA GLY A 222 0.37 -24.81 -25.80
C GLY A 222 0.43 -24.06 -24.47
N LEU A 223 -0.70 -23.55 -24.01
CA LEU A 223 -0.83 -22.76 -22.80
C LEU A 223 -1.88 -23.38 -21.88
N ARG A 224 -1.64 -23.30 -20.59
CA ARG A 224 -2.57 -23.73 -19.54
C ARG A 224 -3.05 -22.52 -18.78
N VAL A 225 -4.34 -22.47 -18.51
CA VAL A 225 -4.95 -21.36 -17.77
C VAL A 225 -5.83 -21.92 -16.65
N GLY A 226 -5.77 -21.29 -15.50
CA GLY A 226 -6.67 -21.56 -14.37
C GLY A 226 -7.20 -20.24 -13.82
N TRP A 227 -8.48 -20.20 -13.46
CA TRP A 227 -9.13 -19.01 -12.90
C TRP A 227 -9.61 -19.26 -11.48
N LEU A 228 -9.52 -18.24 -10.64
CA LEU A 228 -10.23 -18.09 -9.40
C LEU A 228 -10.98 -16.75 -9.42
N ASP A 229 -12.20 -16.73 -8.91
CA ASP A 229 -12.96 -15.48 -8.79
C ASP A 229 -12.43 -14.60 -7.66
N GLU A 230 -11.91 -15.21 -6.61
CA GLU A 230 -11.37 -14.51 -5.44
C GLU A 230 -10.23 -15.32 -4.81
N LEU A 231 -9.23 -14.61 -4.28
CA LEU A 231 -8.19 -15.15 -3.42
C LEU A 231 -8.21 -14.36 -2.09
N PRO A 232 -8.70 -14.99 -0.99
CA PRO A 232 -8.93 -14.31 0.29
C PRO A 232 -7.62 -13.85 0.94
N SER A 233 -7.67 -12.79 1.74
CA SER A 233 -6.57 -12.38 2.61
C SER A 233 -6.67 -13.00 4.00
N ALA A 234 -5.56 -13.06 4.74
CA ALA A 234 -5.54 -13.53 6.12
C ALA A 234 -6.49 -12.74 7.06
N ALA A 235 -6.81 -11.49 6.70
CA ALA A 235 -7.68 -10.62 7.47
C ALA A 235 -9.17 -10.76 7.08
N ALA A 236 -9.49 -11.32 5.91
CA ALA A 236 -10.88 -11.41 5.43
C ALA A 236 -11.71 -12.49 6.15
N ASP A 237 -11.05 -13.50 6.74
CA ASP A 237 -11.73 -14.59 7.46
C ASP A 237 -12.38 -14.10 8.77
N ALA A 238 -11.88 -13.02 9.39
CA ALA A 238 -12.44 -12.48 10.63
C ALA A 238 -13.81 -11.81 10.45
N ASP A 239 -14.09 -11.25 9.26
CA ASP A 239 -15.39 -10.65 8.93
C ASP A 239 -16.34 -11.67 8.30
N ALA A 240 -15.82 -12.66 7.57
CA ALA A 240 -16.60 -13.76 7.01
C ALA A 240 -17.18 -14.67 8.10
N GLU A 241 -16.37 -15.12 9.08
CA GLU A 241 -16.85 -15.92 10.22
C GLU A 241 -17.89 -15.18 11.07
N LYS A 242 -17.71 -13.87 11.28
CA LYS A 242 -18.70 -13.04 11.97
C LYS A 242 -20.00 -12.91 11.18
N SER A 243 -19.93 -12.79 9.85
CA SER A 243 -21.12 -12.67 9.00
C SER A 243 -21.90 -14.00 8.92
N GLU A 244 -21.21 -15.14 8.95
CA GLU A 244 -21.81 -16.47 8.89
C GLU A 244 -22.37 -16.89 10.26
N ALA A 245 -21.67 -16.56 11.35
CA ALA A 245 -22.18 -16.71 12.71
C ALA A 245 -23.39 -15.81 12.98
N ALA A 246 -23.37 -14.55 12.52
CA ALA A 246 -24.49 -13.63 12.63
C ALA A 246 -25.71 -14.07 11.79
N LYS A 247 -25.49 -14.66 10.61
CA LYS A 247 -26.58 -15.25 9.81
C LYS A 247 -27.18 -16.48 10.47
N LYS A 248 -26.37 -17.38 11.03
CA LYS A 248 -26.84 -18.57 11.76
C LYS A 248 -27.56 -18.21 13.06
N GLU A 249 -27.08 -17.20 13.80
CA GLU A 249 -27.80 -16.65 14.97
C GLU A 249 -29.11 -15.95 14.58
N ALA A 250 -29.15 -15.22 13.45
CA ALA A 250 -30.35 -14.53 12.99
C ALA A 250 -31.41 -15.51 12.48
N GLU A 251 -31.03 -16.61 11.83
CA GLU A 251 -31.94 -17.71 11.45
C GLU A 251 -32.44 -18.48 12.67
N ALA A 252 -31.57 -18.76 13.65
CA ALA A 252 -31.98 -19.41 14.90
C ALA A 252 -32.97 -18.54 15.70
N LYS A 253 -32.70 -17.23 15.84
CA LYS A 253 -33.58 -16.29 16.55
C LYS A 253 -34.91 -16.05 15.84
N LYS A 254 -34.95 -16.13 14.49
CA LYS A 254 -36.21 -16.09 13.72
C LYS A 254 -37.04 -17.35 13.84
N ALA A 255 -36.40 -18.52 13.99
CA ALA A 255 -37.11 -19.79 14.18
C ALA A 255 -37.73 -19.91 15.59
N GLU A 256 -37.12 -19.28 16.60
CA GLU A 256 -37.58 -19.35 18.00
C GLU A 256 -38.69 -18.32 18.32
N ALA A 257 -38.77 -17.21 17.60
CA ALA A 257 -39.79 -16.16 17.79
C ALA A 257 -41.18 -16.48 17.19
N ALA A 258 -41.36 -17.64 16.54
CA ALA A 258 -42.58 -17.99 15.80
C ALA A 258 -43.57 -18.91 16.56
N LYS A 259 -43.49 -19.02 17.89
CA LYS A 259 -44.51 -19.70 18.71
C LYS A 259 -44.84 -18.90 19.98
N PRO A 260 -46.07 -18.39 20.16
CA PRO A 260 -46.49 -17.81 21.42
C PRO A 260 -46.97 -18.93 22.36
N ASP A 261 -46.28 -19.13 23.49
CA ASP A 261 -46.74 -19.98 24.59
C ASP A 261 -46.81 -19.15 25.89
N PRO A 262 -48.01 -18.84 26.42
CA PRO A 262 -48.22 -17.88 27.50
C PRO A 262 -47.99 -18.45 28.92
N ALA A 263 -46.93 -19.24 29.13
CA ALA A 263 -46.72 -19.96 30.40
C ALA A 263 -45.30 -19.87 31.01
N LYS A 264 -44.50 -18.83 30.71
CA LYS A 264 -43.18 -18.63 31.34
C LYS A 264 -42.90 -17.22 31.85
N GLN A 265 -43.90 -16.58 32.44
CA GLN A 265 -43.68 -15.47 33.40
C GLN A 265 -43.86 -16.01 34.82
N ALA A 266 -42.92 -16.83 35.28
CA ALA A 266 -42.90 -17.28 36.68
C ALA A 266 -41.51 -17.63 37.25
N ASP A 267 -40.44 -17.57 36.46
CA ASP A 267 -39.08 -17.93 36.94
C ASP A 267 -38.12 -16.73 37.08
N ALA A 268 -38.63 -15.49 37.03
CA ALA A 268 -37.82 -14.28 37.17
C ALA A 268 -37.64 -13.80 38.62
N VAL A 269 -37.73 -14.69 39.62
CA VAL A 269 -37.71 -14.28 41.05
C VAL A 269 -36.67 -15.01 41.90
N PHE A 270 -35.99 -16.05 41.40
CA PHE A 270 -34.93 -16.72 42.19
C PHE A 270 -33.74 -17.16 41.32
N ALA A 271 -32.83 -16.23 41.09
CA ALA A 271 -31.44 -16.51 40.70
C ALA A 271 -30.51 -15.40 41.22
N ASP A 272 -30.64 -15.08 42.51
CA ASP A 272 -29.71 -14.23 43.26
C ASP A 272 -28.98 -15.14 44.26
N ALA A 273 -28.11 -16.02 43.73
CA ALA A 273 -27.10 -16.78 44.48
C ALA A 273 -26.38 -17.73 43.53
N GLU A 274 -25.37 -17.22 42.82
CA GLU A 274 -24.13 -17.93 42.47
C GLU A 274 -23.33 -16.97 41.58
N LYS A 275 -22.53 -16.10 42.21
CA LYS A 275 -21.38 -15.50 41.53
C LYS A 275 -20.28 -16.57 41.51
N PRO A 276 -19.85 -17.07 40.34
CA PRO A 276 -18.52 -17.64 40.22
C PRO A 276 -17.54 -16.49 40.37
N GLU A 277 -16.60 -16.67 41.29
CA GLU A 277 -15.52 -15.75 41.63
C GLU A 277 -14.83 -15.18 40.38
N GLU A 278 -14.64 -13.85 40.37
CA GLU A 278 -13.73 -13.17 39.47
C GLU A 278 -12.35 -13.83 39.55
N LYS A 279 -11.97 -14.56 38.50
CA LYS A 279 -10.56 -14.90 38.27
C LYS A 279 -9.81 -13.60 38.04
N LYS A 280 -9.00 -13.22 39.04
CA LYS A 280 -8.02 -12.13 39.05
C LYS A 280 -7.44 -11.82 37.65
N ALA A 281 -7.86 -10.71 37.08
CA ALA A 281 -7.20 -10.06 35.95
C ALA A 281 -6.00 -9.27 36.47
N ASP A 282 -4.91 -9.96 36.84
CA ASP A 282 -3.72 -9.32 37.41
C ASP A 282 -2.40 -9.68 36.72
N ASP A 283 -2.44 -10.37 35.57
CA ASP A 283 -1.20 -10.83 34.92
C ASP A 283 -1.03 -10.42 33.45
N GLU A 284 -2.01 -9.73 32.85
CA GLU A 284 -1.86 -9.20 31.50
C GLU A 284 -1.44 -7.71 31.54
N PRO A 285 -0.31 -7.35 30.91
CA PRO A 285 0.14 -5.98 30.93
C PRO A 285 -0.84 -5.03 30.23
N PRO A 286 -0.99 -3.77 30.67
CA PRO A 286 -1.93 -2.82 30.06
C PRO A 286 -1.62 -2.60 28.57
N PRO A 287 -2.63 -2.33 27.71
CA PRO A 287 -2.39 -2.10 26.29
C PRO A 287 -1.38 -0.97 26.10
N LEU A 288 -0.48 -1.11 25.12
CA LEU A 288 0.45 -0.04 24.79
C LEU A 288 -0.31 1.22 24.37
N PRO A 289 0.18 2.41 24.75
CA PRO A 289 -0.42 3.66 24.29
C PRO A 289 -0.43 3.75 22.77
N ALA A 290 -1.39 4.50 22.25
CA ALA A 290 -1.52 4.79 20.84
C ALA A 290 -0.22 5.44 20.32
N GLU A 291 0.19 4.99 19.15
CA GLU A 291 1.44 5.45 18.53
C GLU A 291 1.19 6.75 17.77
N GLY A 292 2.06 7.73 17.94
CA GLY A 292 1.94 9.01 17.27
C GLY A 292 2.00 8.87 15.74
N ASP A 293 1.27 9.74 15.05
CA ASP A 293 1.33 9.87 13.60
C ASP A 293 2.70 10.41 13.12
N ALA A 294 2.87 10.51 11.80
CA ALA A 294 4.14 10.92 11.20
C ALA A 294 4.57 12.34 11.64
N ASP A 295 3.61 13.26 11.76
CA ASP A 295 3.87 14.66 12.16
C ASP A 295 4.29 14.74 13.64
N MET A 296 3.61 13.99 14.51
CA MET A 296 3.97 13.88 15.92
C MET A 296 5.36 13.27 16.09
N LYS A 297 5.67 12.20 15.36
CA LYS A 297 6.99 11.55 15.38
C LYS A 297 8.09 12.50 14.90
N ALA A 298 7.87 13.23 13.81
CA ALA A 298 8.83 14.21 13.30
C ALA A 298 9.08 15.34 14.31
N ARG A 299 8.03 15.81 15.00
CA ARG A 299 8.13 16.81 16.06
C ARG A 299 8.96 16.31 17.25
N VAL A 300 8.74 15.07 17.69
CA VAL A 300 9.52 14.46 18.78
C VAL A 300 10.98 14.20 18.35
N ASP A 301 11.22 13.83 17.09
CA ASP A 301 12.57 13.64 16.56
C ASP A 301 13.40 14.94 16.58
N GLN A 302 12.76 16.10 16.36
CA GLN A 302 13.41 17.41 16.53
C GLN A 302 13.94 17.62 17.97
N PHE A 303 13.22 17.14 18.98
CA PHE A 303 13.66 17.21 20.38
C PHE A 303 14.74 16.17 20.69
N LEU A 304 14.63 14.97 20.12
CA LEU A 304 15.62 13.89 20.23
C LEU A 304 16.99 14.26 19.63
N ASN A 305 17.02 15.15 18.63
CA ASN A 305 18.25 15.64 18.01
C ASN A 305 18.91 16.81 18.77
N ARG A 306 18.33 17.27 19.88
CA ARG A 306 18.95 18.31 20.72
C ARG A 306 20.17 17.77 21.44
N ARG A 307 21.19 18.62 21.57
CA ARG A 307 22.45 18.29 22.24
C ARG A 307 22.24 18.25 23.74
N VAL A 308 22.74 17.19 24.38
CA VAL A 308 22.75 17.02 25.83
C VAL A 308 24.18 16.79 26.31
N THR A 309 24.46 17.30 27.51
CA THR A 309 25.77 17.20 28.14
C THR A 309 25.59 16.71 29.58
N ALA A 310 26.30 15.64 29.92
CA ALA A 310 26.27 15.00 31.23
C ALA A 310 27.58 14.24 31.48
N ALA A 311 28.18 14.45 32.65
CA ALA A 311 29.33 13.68 33.12
C ALA A 311 29.01 13.18 34.53
N VAL A 312 28.29 12.07 34.59
CA VAL A 312 27.88 11.46 35.86
C VAL A 312 28.53 10.10 35.99
N GLU A 313 29.34 9.92 37.03
CA GLU A 313 30.10 8.68 37.27
C GLU A 313 29.21 7.56 37.82
N SER A 314 28.22 7.90 38.65
CA SER A 314 27.29 6.93 39.24
C SER A 314 26.00 7.61 39.71
N ALA A 315 24.87 7.25 39.11
CA ALA A 315 23.53 7.63 39.55
C ALA A 315 22.49 6.59 39.11
N PRO A 316 21.30 6.54 39.74
CA PRO A 316 20.21 5.68 39.27
C PRO A 316 19.89 5.93 37.79
N ARG A 317 19.72 4.85 37.02
CA ARG A 317 19.41 4.94 35.57
C ARG A 317 18.17 5.78 35.30
N ARG A 318 17.14 5.68 36.16
CA ARG A 318 15.90 6.50 36.05
C ARG A 318 16.19 8.01 36.10
N ASP A 319 17.11 8.41 36.96
CA ASP A 319 17.47 9.82 37.14
C ASP A 319 18.28 10.34 35.94
N LEU A 320 19.18 9.51 35.41
CA LEU A 320 19.94 9.83 34.20
C LEU A 320 19.05 9.95 32.96
N LEU A 321 18.03 9.09 32.83
CA LEU A 321 17.01 9.20 31.78
C LEU A 321 16.22 10.51 31.91
N GLY A 322 15.78 10.85 33.13
CA GLY A 322 15.10 12.12 33.41
C GLY A 322 15.96 13.34 33.11
N MET A 323 17.26 13.27 33.44
CA MET A 323 18.23 14.33 33.16
C MET A 323 18.41 14.53 31.64
N ALA A 324 18.65 13.46 30.87
CA ALA A 324 18.79 13.55 29.41
C ALA A 324 17.49 14.07 28.74
N ALA A 325 16.34 13.55 29.17
CA ALA A 325 15.05 13.97 28.64
C ALA A 325 14.73 15.44 28.98
N SER A 326 15.02 15.90 30.20
CA SER A 326 14.77 17.29 30.60
C SER A 326 15.58 18.31 29.80
N GLN A 327 16.88 18.04 29.55
CA GLN A 327 17.73 18.89 28.70
C GLN A 327 17.18 18.98 27.26
N ALA A 328 16.64 17.86 26.76
CA ALA A 328 16.03 17.78 25.44
C ALA A 328 14.56 18.25 25.37
N ARG A 329 13.94 18.57 26.51
CA ARG A 329 12.49 18.88 26.65
C ARG A 329 11.56 17.73 26.23
N LEU A 330 12.01 16.50 26.43
CA LEU A 330 11.23 15.28 26.21
C LEU A 330 10.45 14.91 27.48
N ARG A 331 9.25 14.37 27.30
CA ARG A 331 8.43 13.83 28.40
C ARG A 331 8.55 12.32 28.41
N LEU A 332 8.93 11.76 29.56
CA LEU A 332 9.05 10.32 29.74
C LEU A 332 7.82 9.77 30.46
N GLU A 333 7.39 8.59 30.04
CA GLU A 333 6.39 7.78 30.72
C GLU A 333 6.92 6.35 30.81
N PHE A 334 6.85 5.73 31.99
CA PHE A 334 7.41 4.39 32.22
C PHE A 334 6.31 3.35 32.36
N ASP A 335 6.51 2.20 31.71
CA ASP A 335 5.68 1.02 31.87
C ASP A 335 6.03 0.28 33.18
N ASP A 336 5.78 0.92 34.33
CA ASP A 336 6.24 0.42 35.64
C ASP A 336 5.71 -1.00 35.93
N LYS A 337 4.52 -1.37 35.42
CA LYS A 337 3.95 -2.72 35.55
C LYS A 337 4.80 -3.77 34.82
N THR A 338 5.19 -3.49 33.57
CA THR A 338 5.97 -4.44 32.76
C THR A 338 7.41 -4.51 33.23
N LEU A 339 7.99 -3.36 33.60
CA LEU A 339 9.33 -3.30 34.17
C LEU A 339 9.43 -4.09 35.48
N ALA A 340 8.40 -4.02 36.34
CA ALA A 340 8.32 -4.84 37.55
C ALA A 340 8.20 -6.34 37.25
N LYS A 341 7.35 -6.72 36.28
CA LYS A 341 7.17 -8.11 35.85
C LYS A 341 8.44 -8.73 35.29
N GLU A 342 9.17 -7.98 34.46
CA GLU A 342 10.43 -8.41 33.84
C GLU A 342 11.66 -8.17 34.75
N LYS A 343 11.44 -7.70 35.99
CA LYS A 343 12.48 -7.44 37.01
C LYS A 343 13.60 -6.50 36.50
N VAL A 344 13.24 -5.49 35.71
CA VAL A 344 14.18 -4.49 35.21
C VAL A 344 14.47 -3.46 36.29
N ASP A 345 15.71 -3.44 36.79
CA ASP A 345 16.13 -2.52 37.85
C ASP A 345 16.69 -1.20 37.28
N LEU A 346 15.87 -0.15 37.37
CA LEU A 346 16.24 1.22 37.01
C LEU A 346 16.90 2.00 38.16
N ALA A 347 16.88 1.47 39.38
CA ALA A 347 17.56 2.06 40.54
C ALA A 347 19.05 1.69 40.57
N LYS A 348 19.43 0.59 39.89
CA LYS A 348 20.83 0.18 39.72
C LYS A 348 21.68 1.35 39.19
N PRO A 349 22.73 1.78 39.93
CA PRO A 349 23.58 2.87 39.51
C PRO A 349 24.30 2.57 38.19
N THR A 350 24.39 3.58 37.33
CA THR A 350 25.13 3.56 36.07
C THR A 350 25.79 4.92 35.84
N SER A 351 26.76 4.97 34.93
CA SER A 351 27.37 6.22 34.48
C SER A 351 26.72 6.74 33.21
N LEU A 352 26.75 8.05 32.99
CA LEU A 352 26.44 8.68 31.70
C LEU A 352 27.57 9.65 31.36
N LYS A 353 28.22 9.43 30.22
CA LYS A 353 29.22 10.34 29.64
C LYS A 353 28.70 10.82 28.28
N ALA A 354 28.08 11.99 28.29
CA ALA A 354 27.54 12.68 27.13
C ALA A 354 28.23 14.04 27.02
N ALA A 355 28.96 14.28 25.94
CA ALA A 355 29.59 15.57 25.66
C ALA A 355 29.02 16.10 24.35
N GLU A 356 28.02 16.98 24.43
CA GLU A 356 27.34 17.54 23.25
C GLU A 356 26.84 16.45 22.27
N VAL A 357 26.27 15.36 22.79
CA VAL A 357 25.69 14.29 21.96
C VAL A 357 24.19 14.51 21.79
N PRO A 358 23.58 14.06 20.69
CA PRO A 358 22.12 14.04 20.55
C PRO A 358 21.45 13.29 21.72
N ALA A 359 20.32 13.82 22.20
CA ALA A 359 19.54 13.19 23.27
C ALA A 359 19.16 11.74 22.94
N ARG A 360 18.91 11.44 21.66
CA ARG A 360 18.62 10.08 21.18
C ARG A 360 19.74 9.08 21.48
N ASP A 361 20.99 9.51 21.39
CA ASP A 361 22.17 8.66 21.59
C ASP A 361 22.40 8.46 23.09
N ALA A 362 22.28 9.52 23.89
CA ALA A 362 22.32 9.43 25.35
C ALA A 362 21.20 8.55 25.93
N LEU A 363 19.99 8.61 25.36
CA LEU A 363 18.88 7.73 25.74
C LEU A 363 19.14 6.28 25.31
N ALA A 364 19.71 6.06 24.11
CA ALA A 364 20.06 4.72 23.63
C ALA A 364 21.10 4.06 24.55
N ASP A 365 22.12 4.79 24.98
CA ASP A 365 23.16 4.29 25.90
C ASP A 365 22.60 3.89 27.26
N LEU A 366 21.55 4.57 27.73
CA LEU A 366 20.91 4.27 29.01
C LEU A 366 19.90 3.12 28.91
N LEU A 367 19.17 3.01 27.81
CA LEU A 367 18.09 2.04 27.61
C LEU A 367 18.59 0.69 27.05
N GLY A 368 19.53 0.72 26.10
CA GLY A 368 20.03 -0.45 25.39
C GLY A 368 20.60 -1.56 26.28
N PRO A 369 21.48 -1.26 27.25
CA PRO A 369 22.09 -2.28 28.12
C PRO A 369 21.10 -3.05 29.01
N VAL A 370 19.87 -2.56 29.16
CA VAL A 370 18.79 -3.19 29.94
C VAL A 370 17.62 -3.63 29.05
N ASN A 371 17.84 -3.74 27.74
CA ASN A 371 16.83 -4.16 26.75
C ASN A 371 15.54 -3.33 26.79
N LEU A 372 15.66 -2.04 27.15
CA LEU A 372 14.55 -1.10 27.07
C LEU A 372 14.59 -0.35 25.75
N SER A 373 13.42 0.09 25.33
CA SER A 373 13.23 0.96 24.19
C SER A 373 12.03 1.85 24.43
N TYR A 374 11.73 2.75 23.50
CA TYR A 374 10.63 3.68 23.63
C TYR A 374 9.72 3.71 22.41
N ARG A 375 8.44 3.99 22.64
CA ARG A 375 7.45 4.36 21.62
C ARG A 375 7.12 5.84 21.78
N VAL A 376 6.98 6.56 20.66
CA VAL A 376 6.40 7.90 20.66
C VAL A 376 4.88 7.78 20.69
N THR A 377 4.24 8.34 21.73
CA THR A 377 2.79 8.35 21.84
C THR A 377 2.15 9.43 20.97
N ASP A 378 0.85 9.32 20.70
CA ASP A 378 0.02 10.35 20.07
C ASP A 378 0.02 11.68 20.85
N GLU A 379 0.24 11.63 22.16
CA GLU A 379 0.45 12.81 23.00
C GLU A 379 1.89 13.37 22.97
N GLY A 380 2.79 12.79 22.17
CA GLY A 380 4.18 13.23 22.03
C GLY A 380 5.09 12.89 23.22
N ARG A 381 4.76 11.86 24.00
CA ARG A 381 5.59 11.35 25.11
C ARG A 381 6.46 10.18 24.62
N LEU A 382 7.58 9.96 25.30
CA LEU A 382 8.38 8.75 25.15
C LEU A 382 7.92 7.72 26.17
N TYR A 383 7.15 6.74 25.71
CA TYR A 383 6.72 5.61 26.53
C TYR A 383 7.82 4.55 26.57
N ILE A 384 8.50 4.43 27.71
CA ILE A 384 9.62 3.51 27.94
C ILE A 384 9.09 2.16 28.43
N THR A 385 9.40 1.12 27.67
CA THR A 385 9.05 -0.27 27.99
C THR A 385 10.10 -1.23 27.41
N THR A 386 9.89 -2.54 27.53
CA THR A 386 10.88 -3.53 27.08
C THR A 386 10.88 -3.64 25.56
N ALA A 387 12.07 -3.82 24.97
CA ALA A 387 12.23 -3.94 23.53
C ALA A 387 11.45 -5.15 22.98
N ALA A 388 11.39 -6.25 23.74
CA ALA A 388 10.60 -7.43 23.42
C ALA A 388 9.09 -7.12 23.34
N ARG A 389 8.55 -6.28 24.24
CA ARG A 389 7.14 -5.88 24.21
C ARG A 389 6.83 -4.96 23.02
N LEU A 390 7.70 -4.01 22.71
CA LEU A 390 7.55 -3.18 21.51
C LEU A 390 7.65 -4.02 20.23
N ALA A 391 8.58 -4.98 20.18
CA ALA A 391 8.73 -5.92 19.08
C ALA A 391 7.48 -6.80 18.92
N ALA A 392 6.96 -7.41 19.99
CA ALA A 392 5.74 -8.20 19.97
C ALA A 392 4.50 -7.38 19.54
N ALA A 393 4.45 -6.10 19.88
CA ALA A 393 3.39 -5.20 19.41
C ALA A 393 3.57 -4.79 17.94
N SER A 394 4.81 -4.73 17.44
CA SER A 394 5.12 -4.54 16.02
C SER A 394 4.80 -5.79 15.21
N GLU A 395 5.08 -6.99 15.75
CA GLU A 395 4.72 -8.30 15.18
C GLU A 395 3.21 -8.52 15.15
N LYS A 396 2.45 -8.08 16.17
CA LYS A 396 0.97 -8.08 16.10
C LYS A 396 0.41 -7.14 15.02
N LYS A 397 1.21 -6.18 14.52
CA LYS A 397 0.89 -5.36 13.34
C LYS A 397 1.56 -5.85 12.05
N GLY A 398 2.34 -6.94 12.10
CA GLY A 398 3.23 -7.36 11.03
C GLY A 398 3.54 -8.86 11.01
N GLY A 399 2.60 -9.72 11.44
CA GLY A 399 2.68 -11.15 11.15
C GLY A 399 2.66 -11.38 9.64
N PRO A 400 3.17 -12.54 9.14
CA PRO A 400 3.06 -12.86 7.72
C PRO A 400 1.59 -12.77 7.33
N ILE A 401 1.26 -11.81 6.46
CA ILE A 401 -0.08 -11.66 5.93
C ILE A 401 -0.22 -12.74 4.86
N GLU A 402 -0.39 -13.98 5.31
CA GLU A 402 -0.51 -15.16 4.47
C GLU A 402 -1.97 -15.62 4.53
N GLY A 403 -2.73 -15.27 3.49
CA GLY A 403 -4.06 -15.83 3.28
C GLY A 403 -4.00 -17.35 3.12
N PRO A 404 -5.16 -18.03 3.28
CA PRO A 404 -5.20 -19.48 3.20
C PRO A 404 -4.73 -19.97 1.81
N PRO A 405 -4.05 -21.13 1.74
CA PRO A 405 -3.65 -21.71 0.47
C PRO A 405 -4.89 -22.17 -0.32
N VAL A 406 -5.04 -21.67 -1.54
CA VAL A 406 -6.13 -22.03 -2.46
C VAL A 406 -5.57 -22.76 -3.66
N LYS A 407 -6.20 -23.89 -4.01
CA LYS A 407 -5.83 -24.70 -5.17
C LYS A 407 -6.49 -24.17 -6.44
N VAL A 408 -5.73 -24.12 -7.53
CA VAL A 408 -6.17 -23.74 -8.87
C VAL A 408 -5.87 -24.88 -9.83
N GLY A 409 -6.93 -25.52 -10.30
CA GLY A 409 -6.84 -26.50 -11.38
C GLY A 409 -6.56 -25.81 -12.71
N MET A 410 -5.61 -26.35 -13.47
CA MET A 410 -5.22 -25.82 -14.77
C MET A 410 -5.98 -26.52 -15.89
N SER A 411 -6.30 -25.79 -16.95
CA SER A 411 -6.81 -26.39 -18.18
C SER A 411 -5.83 -27.44 -18.74
N GLN A 412 -6.33 -28.31 -19.61
CA GLN A 412 -5.46 -29.01 -20.55
C GLN A 412 -4.70 -27.98 -21.41
N PRO A 413 -3.52 -28.30 -21.94
CA PRO A 413 -2.80 -27.40 -22.85
C PRO A 413 -3.67 -27.06 -24.07
N LEU A 414 -3.86 -25.77 -24.31
CA LEU A 414 -4.61 -25.22 -25.43
C LEU A 414 -3.70 -24.37 -26.30
N LYS A 415 -3.85 -24.43 -27.62
CA LYS A 415 -3.08 -23.58 -28.54
C LYS A 415 -3.67 -22.17 -28.55
N ALA A 416 -2.82 -21.15 -28.62
CA ALA A 416 -3.27 -19.75 -28.67
C ALA A 416 -4.23 -19.45 -29.85
N ALA A 417 -4.04 -20.15 -30.97
CA ALA A 417 -4.91 -20.02 -32.15
C ALA A 417 -6.29 -20.69 -32.01
N ASP A 418 -6.51 -21.47 -30.95
CA ASP A 418 -7.80 -22.14 -30.71
C ASP A 418 -8.85 -21.12 -30.26
N PRO A 419 -10.03 -21.04 -30.91
CA PRO A 419 -11.11 -20.16 -30.48
C PRO A 419 -11.52 -20.34 -29.01
N SER A 420 -11.48 -21.59 -28.51
CA SER A 420 -11.81 -21.88 -27.10
C SER A 420 -10.81 -21.26 -26.14
N TYR A 421 -9.54 -21.14 -26.54
CA TYR A 421 -8.52 -20.46 -25.75
C TYR A 421 -8.85 -18.98 -25.59
N ARG A 422 -9.25 -18.32 -26.67
CA ARG A 422 -9.67 -16.91 -26.65
C ARG A 422 -10.87 -16.69 -25.71
N GLU A 423 -11.86 -17.57 -25.78
CA GLU A 423 -13.06 -17.49 -24.94
C GLU A 423 -12.70 -17.59 -23.44
N PHE A 424 -11.81 -18.53 -23.11
CA PHE A 424 -11.36 -18.79 -21.74
C PHE A 424 -10.38 -17.74 -21.19
N THR A 425 -9.81 -16.90 -22.06
CA THR A 425 -8.78 -15.91 -21.70
C THR A 425 -9.25 -14.49 -21.95
N ARG A 426 -9.05 -13.98 -23.16
CA ARG A 426 -9.37 -12.60 -23.56
C ARG A 426 -10.83 -12.26 -23.28
N ASP A 427 -11.77 -13.11 -23.69
CA ASP A 427 -13.19 -12.82 -23.55
C ASP A 427 -13.66 -13.04 -22.09
N ALA A 428 -13.01 -13.93 -21.33
CA ALA A 428 -13.22 -14.05 -19.89
C ALA A 428 -12.77 -12.79 -19.14
N LEU A 429 -11.57 -12.26 -19.43
CA LEU A 429 -11.09 -11.01 -18.84
C LEU A 429 -11.95 -9.82 -19.26
N ALA A 430 -12.42 -9.77 -20.51
CA ALA A 430 -13.36 -8.75 -20.97
C ALA A 430 -14.62 -8.72 -20.10
N ARG A 431 -15.27 -9.88 -19.92
CA ARG A 431 -16.47 -10.02 -19.08
C ARG A 431 -16.23 -9.62 -17.63
N ARG A 432 -15.07 -9.98 -17.07
CA ARG A 432 -14.70 -9.61 -15.69
C ARG A 432 -14.51 -8.10 -15.55
N LEU A 433 -13.76 -7.46 -16.45
CA LEU A 433 -13.57 -6.00 -16.44
C LEU A 433 -14.89 -5.23 -16.65
N GLU A 434 -15.72 -5.65 -17.61
CA GLU A 434 -17.05 -5.08 -17.82
C GLU A 434 -17.94 -5.25 -16.57
N GLY A 435 -17.90 -6.43 -15.93
CA GLY A 435 -18.61 -6.69 -14.67
C GLY A 435 -18.17 -5.82 -13.51
N ARG A 436 -16.95 -5.26 -13.56
CA ARG A 436 -16.43 -4.25 -12.60
C ARG A 436 -16.84 -2.82 -12.95
N GLY A 437 -17.62 -2.64 -14.03
CA GLY A 437 -18.13 -1.35 -14.45
C GLY A 437 -17.22 -0.59 -15.42
N VAL A 438 -16.14 -1.21 -15.89
CA VAL A 438 -15.24 -0.61 -16.91
C VAL A 438 -15.97 -0.52 -18.23
N ARG A 439 -15.84 0.61 -18.93
CA ARG A 439 -16.51 0.85 -20.21
C ARG A 439 -15.95 -0.09 -21.30
N LYS A 440 -16.81 -0.60 -22.18
CA LYS A 440 -16.45 -1.63 -23.18
C LYS A 440 -15.29 -1.27 -24.10
N ASP A 441 -15.19 -0.01 -24.50
CA ASP A 441 -14.10 0.48 -25.33
C ASP A 441 -12.79 0.71 -24.55
N VAL A 442 -12.88 1.05 -23.27
CA VAL A 442 -11.73 1.02 -22.36
C VAL A 442 -11.24 -0.42 -22.20
N VAL A 443 -12.16 -1.38 -22.01
CA VAL A 443 -11.83 -2.82 -22.00
C VAL A 443 -11.16 -3.25 -23.30
N ALA A 444 -11.71 -2.86 -24.47
CA ALA A 444 -11.11 -3.15 -25.76
C ALA A 444 -9.69 -2.57 -25.87
N THR A 445 -9.48 -1.33 -25.40
CA THR A 445 -8.17 -0.67 -25.40
C THR A 445 -7.15 -1.42 -24.54
N ILE A 446 -7.54 -1.86 -23.34
CA ILE A 446 -6.69 -2.68 -22.45
C ILE A 446 -6.33 -4.01 -23.11
N LEU A 447 -7.33 -4.72 -23.65
CA LEU A 447 -7.10 -6.03 -24.24
C LEU A 447 -6.28 -5.95 -25.53
N ASP A 448 -6.44 -4.90 -26.32
CA ASP A 448 -5.62 -4.67 -27.51
C ASP A 448 -4.18 -4.31 -27.18
N ALA A 449 -3.92 -3.74 -26.01
CA ALA A 449 -2.57 -3.43 -25.54
C ALA A 449 -1.89 -4.65 -24.89
N TYR A 450 -2.62 -5.43 -24.09
CA TYR A 450 -2.00 -6.39 -23.17
C TYR A 450 -2.42 -7.85 -23.34
N ALA A 451 -3.53 -8.17 -24.03
CA ALA A 451 -4.06 -9.54 -24.02
C ALA A 451 -3.06 -10.57 -24.55
N LYS A 452 -2.25 -10.22 -25.54
CA LYS A 452 -1.21 -11.11 -26.06
C LYS A 452 -0.18 -11.43 -24.98
N ASP A 453 0.37 -10.43 -24.31
CA ASP A 453 1.41 -10.66 -23.30
C ASP A 453 0.85 -11.31 -22.01
N LEU A 454 -0.43 -11.08 -21.70
CA LEU A 454 -1.12 -11.70 -20.56
C LEU A 454 -1.48 -13.17 -20.81
N PHE A 455 -1.78 -13.55 -22.05
CA PHE A 455 -2.33 -14.87 -22.37
C PHE A 455 -1.48 -15.70 -23.34
N GLU A 456 -0.38 -15.17 -23.85
CA GLU A 456 0.67 -15.93 -24.53
C GLU A 456 2.05 -15.66 -23.91
N PRO A 457 2.18 -15.74 -22.56
CA PRO A 457 3.44 -15.42 -21.90
C PRO A 457 4.50 -16.50 -22.17
N GLY A 458 5.75 -16.08 -22.26
CA GLY A 458 6.90 -16.98 -22.34
C GLY A 458 7.28 -17.62 -20.99
N GLU A 459 6.65 -17.20 -19.89
CA GLU A 459 6.87 -17.69 -18.53
C GLU A 459 5.53 -17.84 -17.78
N LEU A 460 5.52 -18.52 -16.64
CA LEU A 460 4.34 -18.55 -15.79
C LEU A 460 4.10 -17.16 -15.21
N ILE A 461 2.89 -16.64 -15.39
CA ILE A 461 2.43 -15.40 -14.75
C ILE A 461 1.14 -15.64 -13.98
N VAL A 462 0.94 -14.83 -12.95
CA VAL A 462 -0.35 -14.69 -12.26
C VAL A 462 -0.88 -13.29 -12.56
N VAL A 463 -2.10 -13.20 -13.06
CA VAL A 463 -2.81 -11.93 -13.23
C VAL A 463 -3.85 -11.85 -12.12
N ALA A 464 -3.88 -10.76 -11.36
CA ALA A 464 -4.85 -10.56 -10.30
C ALA A 464 -5.34 -9.12 -10.28
N HIS A 465 -6.62 -8.92 -9.95
CA HIS A 465 -7.13 -7.59 -9.65
C HIS A 465 -6.96 -7.28 -8.16
N LEU A 466 -6.48 -6.08 -7.87
CA LEU A 466 -6.59 -5.55 -6.52
C LEU A 466 -8.04 -5.14 -6.24
N SER A 467 -8.49 -5.32 -5.00
CA SER A 467 -9.75 -4.76 -4.56
C SER A 467 -9.72 -3.23 -4.61
N ARG A 468 -10.89 -2.59 -4.74
CA ARG A 468 -10.99 -1.12 -4.76
C ARG A 468 -10.30 -0.48 -3.56
N GLU A 469 -10.49 -1.08 -2.38
CA GLU A 469 -9.90 -0.60 -1.13
C GLU A 469 -8.36 -0.66 -1.16
N ALA A 470 -7.80 -1.72 -1.73
CA ALA A 470 -6.34 -1.85 -1.88
C ALA A 470 -5.76 -0.78 -2.83
N ILE A 471 -6.48 -0.45 -3.91
CA ILE A 471 -6.07 0.60 -4.85
C ILE A 471 -6.15 1.97 -4.15
N ASP A 472 -7.25 2.26 -3.47
CA ASP A 472 -7.47 3.52 -2.76
C ASP A 472 -6.45 3.71 -1.62
N GLU A 473 -5.96 2.64 -0.99
CA GLU A 473 -4.88 2.69 0.00
C GLU A 473 -3.50 2.92 -0.62
N ALA A 474 -3.19 2.28 -1.75
CA ALA A 474 -1.87 2.32 -2.36
C ALA A 474 -1.64 3.63 -3.12
N VAL A 475 -2.59 3.96 -4.00
CA VAL A 475 -2.55 5.09 -4.92
C VAL A 475 -3.92 5.80 -4.85
N PRO A 476 -4.18 6.61 -3.81
CA PRO A 476 -5.40 7.39 -3.75
C PRO A 476 -5.53 8.33 -4.96
N LEU A 477 -6.70 8.36 -5.58
CA LEU A 477 -7.05 9.28 -6.67
C LEU A 477 -8.38 9.93 -6.34
N ASP A 478 -8.36 11.23 -6.09
CA ASP A 478 -9.56 12.03 -5.85
C ASP A 478 -9.89 12.84 -7.11
N VAL A 479 -11.17 12.87 -7.48
CA VAL A 479 -11.72 13.75 -8.51
C VAL A 479 -12.81 14.61 -7.87
N PHE A 480 -12.68 15.93 -7.99
CA PHE A 480 -13.59 16.90 -7.42
C PHE A 480 -14.09 17.88 -8.50
N PRO A 481 -15.39 18.24 -8.52
CA PRO A 481 -16.45 17.67 -7.70
C PRO A 481 -16.70 16.18 -8.02
N THR A 482 -17.34 15.46 -7.11
CA THR A 482 -17.45 14.00 -7.20
C THR A 482 -18.15 13.59 -8.51
N PRO A 483 -17.54 12.70 -9.33
CA PRO A 483 -18.16 12.25 -10.56
C PRO A 483 -19.38 11.36 -10.29
N LYS A 484 -20.37 11.40 -11.20
CA LYS A 484 -21.55 10.53 -11.16
C LYS A 484 -21.19 9.05 -11.08
N LYS A 485 -20.08 8.65 -11.72
CA LYS A 485 -19.54 7.30 -11.64
C LYS A 485 -18.01 7.33 -11.58
N PHE A 486 -17.43 6.58 -10.67
CA PHE A 486 -15.98 6.45 -10.56
C PHE A 486 -15.54 4.99 -10.51
N THR A 487 -15.05 4.49 -11.63
CA THR A 487 -14.56 3.12 -11.78
C THR A 487 -13.05 3.11 -11.65
N ARG A 488 -12.53 2.27 -10.75
CA ARG A 488 -11.09 2.04 -10.59
C ARG A 488 -10.79 0.55 -10.66
N VAL A 489 -9.84 0.17 -11.50
CA VAL A 489 -9.34 -1.21 -11.60
C VAL A 489 -7.81 -1.22 -11.67
N ALA A 490 -7.19 -2.15 -10.96
CA ALA A 490 -5.75 -2.37 -11.03
C ALA A 490 -5.46 -3.84 -11.30
N LEU A 491 -4.91 -4.12 -12.47
CA LEU A 491 -4.37 -5.40 -12.89
C LEU A 491 -2.93 -5.52 -12.40
N VAL A 492 -2.64 -6.50 -11.56
CA VAL A 492 -1.28 -6.83 -11.15
C VAL A 492 -0.85 -8.10 -11.88
N VAL A 493 0.21 -7.98 -12.67
CA VAL A 493 0.85 -9.10 -13.36
C VAL A 493 2.07 -9.53 -12.56
N VAL A 494 2.01 -10.70 -11.96
CA VAL A 494 3.09 -11.27 -11.15
C VAL A 494 3.88 -12.25 -12.00
N ARG A 495 5.17 -12.00 -12.15
CA ARG A 495 6.11 -12.83 -12.92
C ARG A 495 7.19 -13.42 -12.00
N GLY A 496 8.04 -14.31 -12.53
CA GLY A 496 9.11 -14.92 -11.73
C GLY A 496 8.59 -15.80 -10.58
N VAL A 497 7.33 -16.24 -10.67
CA VAL A 497 6.60 -16.98 -9.63
C VAL A 497 6.55 -18.48 -9.87
N ASP A 498 7.06 -18.97 -11.01
CA ASP A 498 7.07 -20.41 -11.27
C ASP A 498 7.94 -21.13 -10.22
N PRO A 499 7.36 -22.04 -9.40
CA PRO A 499 8.12 -22.78 -8.40
C PRO A 499 9.31 -23.54 -9.00
N ARG A 500 9.19 -23.95 -10.28
CA ARG A 500 10.26 -24.67 -10.98
C ARG A 500 11.49 -23.83 -11.26
N LEU A 501 11.39 -22.50 -11.23
CA LEU A 501 12.57 -21.64 -11.43
C LEU A 501 13.58 -21.84 -10.31
N GLN A 502 13.12 -22.01 -9.07
CA GLN A 502 14.00 -22.32 -7.94
C GLN A 502 14.65 -23.70 -8.09
N ASP A 503 13.87 -24.72 -8.48
CA ASP A 503 14.39 -26.06 -8.70
C ASP A 503 15.42 -26.09 -9.83
N ARG A 504 15.14 -25.39 -10.93
CA ARG A 504 16.07 -25.20 -12.06
C ARG A 504 17.32 -24.45 -11.62
N ALA A 505 17.19 -23.38 -10.84
CA ALA A 505 18.33 -22.63 -10.34
C ALA A 505 19.22 -23.52 -9.45
N LYS A 506 18.64 -24.28 -8.51
CA LYS A 506 19.39 -25.24 -7.68
C LYS A 506 20.09 -26.32 -8.51
N ALA A 507 19.45 -26.83 -9.56
CA ALA A 507 20.07 -27.78 -10.46
C ALA A 507 21.25 -27.17 -11.24
N LEU A 508 21.11 -25.93 -11.72
CA LEU A 508 22.18 -25.21 -12.42
C LEU A 508 23.34 -24.84 -11.49
N VAL A 509 23.06 -24.48 -10.23
CA VAL A 509 24.10 -24.22 -9.23
C VAL A 509 25.01 -25.43 -9.05
N ARG A 510 24.45 -26.64 -8.99
CA ARG A 510 25.26 -27.88 -8.92
C ARG A 510 26.17 -28.08 -10.13
N GLN A 511 25.77 -27.56 -11.30
CA GLN A 511 26.56 -27.63 -12.53
C GLN A 511 27.69 -26.58 -12.58
N LEU A 512 27.72 -25.60 -11.66
CA LEU A 512 28.83 -24.66 -11.56
C LEU A 512 30.13 -25.33 -11.10
N GLY A 513 30.05 -26.48 -10.45
CA GLY A 513 31.20 -27.31 -10.04
C GLY A 513 31.45 -28.50 -10.97
N ASP A 514 30.79 -28.57 -12.13
CA ASP A 514 30.97 -29.68 -13.08
C ASP A 514 32.41 -29.71 -13.61
N ASP A 515 33.02 -30.88 -13.81
CA ASP A 515 34.39 -31.02 -14.32
C ASP A 515 34.58 -30.37 -15.70
N SER A 516 33.52 -30.37 -16.52
CA SER A 516 33.51 -29.78 -17.85
C SER A 516 33.39 -28.26 -17.78
N TRP A 517 34.44 -27.56 -18.23
CA TRP A 517 34.41 -26.09 -18.36
C TRP A 517 33.21 -25.57 -19.15
N LYS A 518 32.84 -26.27 -20.24
CA LYS A 518 31.69 -25.90 -21.07
C LYS A 518 30.37 -25.99 -20.29
N ALA A 519 30.21 -27.02 -19.47
CA ALA A 519 29.00 -27.18 -18.65
C ALA A 519 28.90 -26.07 -17.58
N ARG A 520 30.02 -25.69 -16.96
CA ARG A 520 30.07 -24.57 -16.00
C ARG A 520 29.67 -23.24 -16.62
N GLU A 521 30.20 -22.92 -17.80
CA GLU A 521 29.87 -21.68 -18.51
C GLU A 521 28.40 -21.64 -18.97
N GLU A 522 27.87 -22.77 -19.47
CA GLU A 522 26.46 -22.87 -19.82
C GLU A 522 25.55 -22.71 -18.59
N ALA A 523 25.92 -23.32 -17.45
CA ALA A 523 25.19 -23.18 -16.21
C ALA A 523 25.19 -21.74 -15.68
N GLU A 524 26.35 -21.07 -15.72
CA GLU A 524 26.48 -19.66 -15.34
C GLU A 524 25.62 -18.75 -16.23
N SER A 525 25.67 -18.95 -17.55
CA SER A 525 24.85 -18.19 -18.50
C SER A 525 23.35 -18.39 -18.24
N ARG A 526 22.92 -19.62 -17.96
CA ARG A 526 21.52 -19.93 -17.65
C ARG A 526 21.09 -19.33 -16.31
N LEU A 527 21.91 -19.41 -15.26
CA LEU A 527 21.64 -18.75 -13.97
C LEU A 527 21.52 -17.24 -14.11
N GLN A 528 22.39 -16.62 -14.92
CA GLN A 528 22.31 -15.20 -15.22
C GLN A 528 21.01 -14.86 -15.96
N SER A 529 20.55 -15.72 -16.88
CA SER A 529 19.28 -15.54 -17.60
C SER A 529 18.04 -15.70 -16.71
N LEU A 530 18.10 -16.55 -15.67
CA LEU A 530 17.04 -16.66 -14.66
C LEU A 530 16.94 -15.38 -13.81
N GLY A 531 18.00 -14.57 -13.76
CA GLY A 531 17.99 -13.26 -13.13
C GLY A 531 17.64 -13.33 -11.63
N PRO A 532 16.73 -12.47 -11.14
CA PRO A 532 16.35 -12.43 -9.72
C PRO A 532 15.83 -13.76 -9.16
N ALA A 533 15.22 -14.61 -10.00
CA ALA A 533 14.72 -15.90 -9.57
C ALA A 533 15.85 -16.87 -9.15
N ALA A 534 17.09 -16.67 -9.64
CA ALA A 534 18.22 -17.48 -9.21
C ALA A 534 18.80 -17.06 -7.84
N VAL A 535 18.52 -15.84 -7.37
CA VAL A 535 19.18 -15.26 -6.19
C VAL A 535 19.06 -16.14 -4.94
N PRO A 536 17.89 -16.66 -4.54
CA PRO A 536 17.80 -17.49 -3.34
C PRO A 536 18.66 -18.75 -3.40
N ALA A 537 18.71 -19.41 -4.57
CA ALA A 537 19.55 -20.58 -4.79
C ALA A 537 21.05 -20.23 -4.78
N LEU A 538 21.42 -19.07 -5.32
CA LEU A 538 22.79 -18.56 -5.29
C LEU A 538 23.22 -18.19 -3.86
N GLU A 539 22.38 -17.50 -3.08
CA GLU A 539 22.66 -17.15 -1.69
C GLU A 539 22.81 -18.39 -0.80
N GLU A 540 22.03 -19.44 -1.04
CA GLU A 540 22.20 -20.75 -0.37
C GLU A 540 23.57 -21.36 -0.70
N ALA A 541 23.99 -21.25 -1.97
CA ALA A 541 25.23 -21.81 -2.51
C ALA A 541 26.51 -21.07 -2.09
N LEU A 542 26.41 -19.89 -1.48
CA LEU A 542 27.57 -19.24 -0.84
C LEU A 542 28.17 -20.08 0.29
N ARG A 543 27.42 -21.08 0.80
CA ARG A 543 27.87 -22.01 1.84
C ARG A 543 28.28 -23.37 1.27
N ASP A 544 28.45 -23.49 -0.04
CA ASP A 544 28.87 -24.74 -0.68
C ASP A 544 30.32 -25.10 -0.28
N LYS A 545 30.66 -26.38 -0.35
CA LYS A 545 32.00 -26.89 -0.04
C LYS A 545 32.95 -26.74 -1.21
N ASP A 546 32.43 -26.67 -2.44
CA ASP A 546 33.24 -26.48 -3.63
C ASP A 546 33.58 -24.99 -3.81
N VAL A 547 34.88 -24.69 -3.77
CA VAL A 547 35.41 -23.33 -3.90
C VAL A 547 35.11 -22.73 -5.28
N GLU A 548 35.07 -23.54 -6.35
CA GLU A 548 34.73 -23.06 -7.70
C GLU A 548 33.26 -22.64 -7.76
N VAL A 549 32.36 -23.42 -7.13
CA VAL A 549 30.94 -23.09 -7.01
C VAL A 549 30.78 -21.76 -6.27
N VAL A 550 31.40 -21.63 -5.08
CA VAL A 550 31.32 -20.39 -4.28
C VAL A 550 31.82 -19.19 -5.09
N TYR A 551 33.01 -19.27 -5.71
CA TYR A 551 33.58 -18.18 -6.50
C TYR A 551 32.66 -17.70 -7.65
N ARG A 552 32.04 -18.64 -8.40
CA ARG A 552 31.12 -18.29 -9.48
C ARG A 552 29.80 -17.72 -8.98
N VAL A 553 29.31 -18.23 -7.86
CA VAL A 553 28.10 -17.76 -7.20
C VAL A 553 28.28 -16.30 -6.73
N GLU A 554 29.41 -15.97 -6.10
CA GLU A 554 29.74 -14.59 -5.71
C GLU A 554 29.73 -13.65 -6.92
N ARG A 555 30.38 -14.05 -8.01
CA ARG A 555 30.41 -13.29 -9.26
C ARG A 555 29.02 -13.08 -9.86
N LEU A 556 28.18 -14.12 -9.84
CA LEU A 556 26.79 -14.05 -10.31
C LEU A 556 25.95 -13.10 -9.43
N LEU A 557 26.07 -13.19 -8.12
CA LEU A 557 25.36 -12.31 -7.18
C LEU A 557 25.75 -10.83 -7.38
N LEU A 558 27.03 -10.53 -7.58
CA LEU A 558 27.50 -9.18 -7.92
C LEU A 558 26.92 -8.68 -9.25
N LYS A 559 26.91 -9.53 -10.30
CA LYS A 559 26.28 -9.20 -11.59
C LYS A 559 24.78 -8.92 -11.46
N LEU A 560 24.11 -9.59 -10.51
CA LEU A 560 22.70 -9.39 -10.18
C LEU A 560 22.45 -8.24 -9.19
N GLY A 561 23.50 -7.48 -8.82
CA GLY A 561 23.41 -6.33 -7.94
C GLY A 561 23.17 -6.67 -6.47
N ARG A 562 23.55 -7.89 -6.04
CA ARG A 562 23.51 -8.32 -4.64
C ARG A 562 24.87 -8.15 -4.00
N ASN A 563 24.87 -7.72 -2.74
CA ASN A 563 26.09 -7.66 -1.94
C ASN A 563 26.49 -9.08 -1.53
N VAL A 564 27.77 -9.37 -1.68
CA VAL A 564 28.38 -10.63 -1.26
C VAL A 564 29.16 -10.35 0.05
N PRO A 565 29.00 -11.19 1.08
CA PRO A 565 29.64 -11.01 2.38
C PRO A 565 31.17 -11.18 2.35
#